data_AF-A0A844MZY4-F1
#
_entry.id   AF-A0A844MZY4-F1
#
_cell.length_a   1.000
_cell.length_b   1.000
_cell.length_c   1.000
_cell.angle_alpha   90.00
_cell.angle_beta   90.00
_cell.angle_gamma   90.00
#
_symmetry.space_group_name_H-M   'P 1'
#
loop_
_entity.id
_entity.type
_entity.pdbx_description
1 polymer ?
#
loop_
_entity_poly.entity_id
_entity_poly.type
_entity_poly.pdbx_seq_one_letter_code
_entity_poly.pdbx_strand_id
1 'polypeptide(L)'
;MKNLGRYGTNQDDLSIEQRRGTDNIDLNDRLILVQSPIEQVGQAFVQMGLVNIWKRDVYARKIKLTAKNSLLLFQFQKPRWTIIQSSYFFPCIIQLTDAYALLMSMWLHTKAIYYQVSDVCGYIGYHLYSDRESTETLYYEQKDFGEEGGKTYSLGENEYRLADGICYFRSKLRQIQADDIRKGYNFGYDFTDEFLKEQDAYAPSISWFRDFEIDQIVTVWVSGLERTDLERMDYMTLI
;
A
#
# COMPACT_ATOMS: atom_id res chain seq x y z
N MET A 1 -18.17 18.13 12.14
CA MET A 1 -18.18 16.76 11.59
C MET A 1 -16.72 16.36 11.42
N LYS A 2 -16.27 15.21 11.96
CA LYS A 2 -14.86 14.80 11.84
C LYS A 2 -14.67 14.04 10.53
N ASN A 3 -13.81 14.55 9.65
CA ASN A 3 -13.40 13.88 8.42
C ASN A 3 -12.44 12.74 8.77
N LEU A 4 -12.39 11.68 7.95
CA LEU A 4 -11.59 10.49 8.25
C LEU A 4 -10.21 10.52 7.60
N GLY A 5 -10.06 11.11 6.43
CA GLY A 5 -8.77 11.20 5.75
C GLY A 5 -8.53 12.50 5.01
N ARG A 6 -7.28 12.68 4.60
CA ARG A 6 -6.81 13.77 3.73
C ARG A 6 -5.95 13.18 2.63
N TYR A 7 -6.28 13.56 1.41
CA TYR A 7 -5.50 13.29 0.22
C TYR A 7 -4.48 14.41 0.00
N GLY A 8 -3.22 14.03 -0.21
CA GLY A 8 -2.16 14.95 -0.62
C GLY A 8 -1.75 14.63 -2.05
N THR A 9 -1.66 15.64 -2.91
CA THR A 9 -1.37 15.45 -4.33
C THR A 9 -0.24 16.37 -4.76
N ASN A 10 0.72 15.82 -5.50
CA ASN A 10 1.71 16.60 -6.27
C ASN A 10 1.38 16.61 -7.78
N GLN A 11 0.27 15.97 -8.18
CA GLN A 11 -0.19 15.80 -9.56
C GLN A 11 -1.55 16.50 -9.79
N ASP A 12 -1.66 17.78 -9.40
CA ASP A 12 -2.93 18.53 -9.36
C ASP A 12 -3.59 18.69 -10.73
N ASP A 13 -2.82 18.61 -11.83
CA ASP A 13 -3.32 18.80 -13.19
C ASP A 13 -3.87 17.52 -13.85
N LEU A 14 -3.68 16.34 -13.23
CA LEU A 14 -4.15 15.07 -13.78
C LEU A 14 -5.43 14.59 -13.08
N SER A 15 -6.42 14.17 -13.87
CA SER A 15 -7.58 13.46 -13.33
C SER A 15 -7.13 12.12 -12.75
N ILE A 16 -7.82 11.63 -11.70
CA ILE A 16 -7.47 10.37 -11.02
C ILE A 16 -7.36 9.19 -12.00
N GLU A 17 -8.17 9.19 -13.04
CA GLU A 17 -8.20 8.16 -14.08
C GLU A 17 -6.88 8.06 -14.86
N GLN A 18 -6.14 9.16 -14.96
CA GLN A 18 -4.85 9.28 -15.66
C GLN A 18 -3.65 9.04 -14.73
N ARG A 19 -3.85 9.10 -13.41
CA ARG A 19 -2.75 9.01 -12.45
C ARG A 19 -2.18 7.62 -12.35
N ARG A 20 -0.85 7.54 -12.33
CA ARG A 20 -0.05 6.32 -12.23
C ARG A 20 1.20 6.61 -11.41
N GLY A 21 1.78 5.57 -10.84
CA GLY A 21 2.95 5.72 -9.97
C GLY A 21 2.55 6.05 -8.53
N THR A 22 3.34 6.90 -7.90
CA THR A 22 3.19 7.40 -6.54
C THR A 22 2.80 8.88 -6.57
N ASP A 23 1.85 9.30 -5.71
CA ASP A 23 1.51 10.73 -5.58
C ASP A 23 2.60 11.52 -4.87
N ASN A 24 3.05 10.95 -3.77
CA ASN A 24 3.90 11.58 -2.78
C ASN A 24 4.62 10.48 -2.01
N ILE A 25 5.82 10.80 -1.56
CA ILE A 25 6.66 9.94 -0.71
C ILE A 25 6.83 10.52 0.69
N ASP A 26 6.39 11.77 0.93
CA ASP A 26 6.36 12.46 2.23
C ASP A 26 5.20 11.94 3.11
N LEU A 27 5.13 10.61 3.28
CA LEU A 27 4.19 9.93 4.14
C LEU A 27 4.73 8.58 4.63
N ASN A 28 3.99 8.00 5.57
CA ASN A 28 4.23 6.66 6.09
C ASN A 28 3.04 5.78 5.73
N ASP A 29 3.23 4.86 4.80
CA ASP A 29 2.14 4.01 4.33
C ASP A 29 2.58 2.61 3.92
N ARG A 30 1.61 1.71 3.97
CA ARG A 30 1.71 0.35 3.47
C ARG A 30 0.40 0.00 2.79
N LEU A 31 0.49 -0.32 1.50
CA LEU A 31 -0.64 -0.64 0.65
C LEU A 31 -0.51 -2.05 0.10
N ILE A 32 -1.65 -2.71 -0.09
CA ILE A 32 -1.75 -3.85 -1.00
C ILE A 32 -2.60 -3.40 -2.19
N LEU A 33 -2.03 -3.43 -3.38
CA LEU A 33 -2.75 -3.19 -4.61
C LEU A 33 -3.04 -4.56 -5.23
N VAL A 34 -4.31 -4.87 -5.50
CA VAL A 34 -4.74 -6.13 -6.11
C VAL A 34 -5.39 -5.84 -7.46
N GLN A 35 -4.93 -6.51 -8.51
CA GLN A 35 -5.47 -6.35 -9.87
C GLN A 35 -6.77 -7.16 -10.04
N SER A 36 -7.79 -6.82 -9.26
CA SER A 36 -9.10 -7.48 -9.26
C SER A 36 -10.18 -6.49 -8.80
N PRO A 37 -11.44 -6.63 -9.24
CA PRO A 37 -12.55 -5.82 -8.75
C PRO A 37 -12.72 -5.91 -7.23
N ILE A 38 -13.08 -4.80 -6.59
CA ILE A 38 -13.21 -4.69 -5.14
C ILE A 38 -14.16 -5.72 -4.52
N GLU A 39 -15.22 -6.14 -5.23
CA GLU A 39 -16.11 -7.20 -4.75
C GLU A 39 -15.39 -8.54 -4.64
N GLN A 40 -14.55 -8.91 -5.59
CA GLN A 40 -13.82 -10.17 -5.55
C GLN A 40 -12.76 -10.16 -4.44
N VAL A 41 -12.04 -9.05 -4.28
CA VAL A 41 -11.09 -8.86 -3.18
C VAL A 41 -11.80 -9.00 -1.85
N GLY A 42 -12.92 -8.32 -1.67
CA GLY A 42 -13.67 -8.40 -0.42
C GLY A 42 -14.22 -9.79 -0.12
N GLN A 43 -14.73 -10.50 -1.13
CA GLN A 43 -15.18 -11.89 -0.98
C GLN A 43 -14.02 -12.83 -0.62
N ALA A 44 -12.83 -12.63 -1.19
CA ALA A 44 -11.67 -13.44 -0.87
C ALA A 44 -11.31 -13.34 0.62
N PHE A 45 -11.32 -12.14 1.20
CA PHE A 45 -11.13 -11.94 2.64
C PHE A 45 -12.17 -12.68 3.49
N VAL A 46 -13.44 -12.66 3.09
CA VAL A 46 -14.52 -13.39 3.78
C VAL A 46 -14.31 -14.90 3.68
N GLN A 47 -14.00 -15.42 2.50
CA GLN A 47 -13.79 -16.85 2.25
C GLN A 47 -12.55 -17.39 2.97
N MET A 48 -11.52 -16.57 3.14
CA MET A 48 -10.34 -16.91 3.96
C MET A 48 -10.63 -16.91 5.46
N GLY A 49 -11.81 -16.48 5.90
CA GLY A 49 -12.14 -16.36 7.32
C GLY A 49 -11.32 -15.28 8.02
N LEU A 50 -10.89 -14.24 7.31
CA LEU A 50 -10.08 -13.14 7.87
C LEU A 50 -10.93 -11.98 8.37
N VAL A 51 -12.22 -11.94 8.02
CA VAL A 51 -13.11 -10.79 8.25
C VAL A 51 -14.27 -11.16 9.16
N ASN A 52 -14.47 -10.34 10.18
CA ASN A 52 -15.65 -10.40 11.05
C ASN A 52 -16.82 -9.56 10.49
N ILE A 53 -16.53 -8.35 10.00
CA ILE A 53 -17.53 -7.42 9.48
C ILE A 53 -17.04 -6.83 8.16
N TRP A 54 -17.90 -6.84 7.14
CA TRP A 54 -17.67 -6.14 5.88
C TRP A 54 -18.84 -5.21 5.57
N LYS A 55 -18.58 -3.90 5.57
CA LYS A 55 -19.52 -2.85 5.17
C LYS A 55 -19.14 -2.33 3.80
N ARG A 56 -20.04 -2.48 2.83
CA ARG A 56 -19.83 -2.04 1.45
C ARG A 56 -20.20 -0.57 1.26
N ASP A 57 -19.51 0.10 0.34
CA ASP A 57 -19.82 1.44 -0.15
C ASP A 57 -20.06 2.44 1.01
N VAL A 58 -19.04 2.61 1.85
CA VAL A 58 -19.09 3.43 3.05
C VAL A 58 -18.73 4.89 2.81
N TYR A 59 -18.28 5.26 1.60
CA TYR A 59 -17.89 6.64 1.28
C TYR A 59 -19.05 7.63 1.48
N ALA A 60 -18.76 8.75 2.13
CA ALA A 60 -19.71 9.75 2.61
C ALA A 60 -20.82 9.21 3.55
N ARG A 61 -20.63 8.02 4.13
CA ARG A 61 -21.59 7.42 5.07
C ARG A 61 -21.05 7.37 6.48
N LYS A 62 -21.97 7.35 7.44
CA LYS A 62 -21.65 7.12 8.85
C LYS A 62 -21.43 5.65 9.11
N ILE A 63 -20.31 5.31 9.73
CA ILE A 63 -20.04 3.98 10.25
C ILE A 63 -19.69 4.05 11.73
N LYS A 64 -20.08 3.01 12.47
CA LYS A 64 -19.55 2.73 13.79
C LYS A 64 -18.25 1.92 13.64
N LEU A 65 -17.16 2.40 14.23
CA LEU A 65 -15.88 1.70 14.29
C LEU A 65 -15.98 0.64 15.39
N THR A 66 -15.84 -0.64 15.05
CA THR A 66 -16.14 -1.74 15.96
C THR A 66 -14.92 -2.56 16.38
N ALA A 67 -13.77 -2.34 15.74
CA ALA A 67 -12.55 -3.08 16.04
C ALA A 67 -11.32 -2.20 15.77
N LYS A 68 -10.25 -2.44 16.54
CA LYS A 68 -8.93 -1.84 16.25
C LYS A 68 -8.36 -2.36 14.94
N ASN A 69 -8.58 -3.65 14.69
CA ASN A 69 -8.10 -4.30 13.49
C ASN A 69 -9.09 -4.07 12.34
N SER A 70 -8.91 -2.96 11.61
CA SER A 70 -9.72 -2.61 10.45
C SER A 70 -8.90 -2.24 9.23
N LEU A 71 -9.50 -2.47 8.06
CA LEU A 71 -8.96 -2.14 6.75
C LEU A 71 -9.99 -1.31 5.99
N LEU A 72 -9.49 -0.43 5.13
CA LEU A 72 -10.27 0.16 4.06
C LEU A 72 -9.86 -0.50 2.75
N LEU A 73 -10.87 -0.90 1.98
CA LEU A 73 -10.70 -1.36 0.62
C LEU A 73 -11.32 -0.30 -0.28
N PHE A 74 -10.64 0.13 -1.32
CA PHE A 74 -11.24 1.06 -2.25
C PHE A 74 -10.69 0.86 -3.65
N GLN A 75 -11.48 1.26 -4.63
CA GLN A 75 -11.14 1.21 -6.03
C GLN A 75 -11.54 2.53 -6.65
N PHE A 76 -10.62 3.16 -7.37
CA PHE A 76 -10.92 4.31 -8.22
C PHE A 76 -11.64 3.87 -9.49
N GLN A 77 -12.33 4.78 -10.17
CA GLN A 77 -12.96 4.48 -11.47
C GLN A 77 -11.94 3.90 -12.47
N LYS A 78 -10.71 4.45 -12.46
CA LYS A 78 -9.50 3.93 -13.09
C LYS A 78 -8.27 4.40 -12.29
N PRO A 79 -7.14 3.66 -12.26
CA PRO A 79 -6.96 2.32 -12.82
C PRO A 79 -7.66 1.22 -12.00
N ARG A 80 -7.81 0.01 -12.58
CA ARG A 80 -8.59 -1.10 -12.01
C ARG A 80 -7.83 -1.90 -10.92
N TRP A 81 -7.09 -1.21 -10.08
CA TRP A 81 -6.48 -1.81 -8.89
C TRP A 81 -7.38 -1.54 -7.68
N THR A 82 -7.70 -2.60 -6.93
CA THR A 82 -8.28 -2.45 -5.60
C THR A 82 -7.16 -2.22 -4.61
N ILE A 83 -7.23 -1.14 -3.86
CA ILE A 83 -6.26 -0.77 -2.84
C ILE A 83 -6.79 -1.20 -1.49
N ILE A 84 -5.95 -1.91 -0.74
CA ILE A 84 -6.17 -2.28 0.65
C ILE A 84 -5.20 -1.46 1.47
N GLN A 85 -5.74 -0.68 2.40
CA GLN A 85 -4.97 0.17 3.29
C GLN A 85 -5.38 -0.11 4.73
N SER A 86 -4.41 -0.19 5.64
CA SER A 86 -4.71 -0.27 7.05
C SER A 86 -5.29 1.06 7.49
N SER A 87 -6.47 1.02 8.10
CA SER A 87 -7.03 2.23 8.67
C SER A 87 -6.34 2.53 9.99
N TYR A 88 -5.44 3.51 9.97
CA TYR A 88 -4.74 4.04 11.16
C TYR A 88 -5.69 4.81 12.10
N PHE A 89 -6.89 4.32 12.35
CA PHE A 89 -7.86 4.99 13.24
C PHE A 89 -7.42 4.94 14.71
N PHE A 90 -6.61 3.94 15.08
CA PHE A 90 -6.23 3.63 16.45
C PHE A 90 -4.71 3.72 16.66
N PRO A 91 -4.25 3.97 17.90
CA PRO A 91 -2.82 3.98 18.23
C PRO A 91 -2.13 2.60 18.09
N CYS A 92 -2.89 1.52 17.84
CA CYS A 92 -2.36 0.20 17.55
C CYS A 92 -2.37 -0.03 16.04
N ILE A 93 -1.20 -0.26 15.45
CA ILE A 93 -1.00 -0.35 14.00
C ILE A 93 -1.22 -1.80 13.56
N ILE A 94 -2.24 -2.06 12.73
CA ILE A 94 -2.14 -3.24 11.85
C ILE A 94 -1.05 -2.92 10.84
N GLN A 95 0.00 -3.72 10.88
CA GLN A 95 0.99 -3.72 9.82
C GLN A 95 0.45 -4.62 8.69
N LEU A 96 -0.05 -4.01 7.62
CA LEU A 96 -0.15 -4.72 6.35
C LEU A 96 1.25 -5.24 6.00
N THR A 97 1.34 -6.52 5.66
CA THR A 97 2.57 -7.20 5.25
C THR A 97 2.42 -7.72 3.83
N ASP A 98 3.54 -8.04 3.20
CA ASP A 98 3.57 -8.63 1.86
C ASP A 98 2.86 -10.00 1.78
N ALA A 99 2.72 -10.70 2.90
CA ALA A 99 1.91 -11.93 3.01
C ALA A 99 0.46 -11.72 2.53
N TYR A 100 -0.14 -10.55 2.75
CA TYR A 100 -1.48 -10.27 2.21
C TYR A 100 -1.47 -10.15 0.69
N ALA A 101 -0.45 -9.55 0.08
CA ALA A 101 -0.31 -9.49 -1.37
C ALA A 101 -0.14 -10.91 -1.95
N LEU A 102 0.71 -11.74 -1.33
CA LEU A 102 0.87 -13.14 -1.71
C LEU A 102 -0.46 -13.90 -1.64
N LEU A 103 -1.17 -13.81 -0.51
CA LEU A 103 -2.48 -14.46 -0.32
C LEU A 103 -3.49 -14.01 -1.38
N MET A 104 -3.60 -12.71 -1.64
CA MET A 104 -4.51 -12.18 -2.66
C MET A 104 -4.14 -12.68 -4.06
N SER A 105 -2.85 -12.69 -4.42
CA SER A 105 -2.40 -13.20 -5.71
C SER A 105 -2.74 -14.68 -5.92
N MET A 106 -2.64 -15.47 -4.86
CA MET A 106 -2.91 -16.91 -4.87
C MET A 106 -4.40 -17.21 -4.96
N TRP A 107 -5.22 -16.54 -4.16
CA TRP A 107 -6.66 -16.80 -4.10
C TRP A 107 -7.43 -16.29 -5.32
N LEU A 108 -7.00 -15.17 -5.88
CA LEU A 108 -7.66 -14.52 -7.01
C LEU A 108 -6.98 -14.82 -8.35
N HIS A 109 -5.88 -15.59 -8.35
CA HIS A 109 -5.09 -15.89 -9.54
C HIS A 109 -4.75 -14.63 -10.35
N THR A 110 -4.28 -13.59 -9.66
CA THR A 110 -4.03 -12.27 -10.24
C THR A 110 -2.71 -11.66 -9.73
N LYS A 111 -2.37 -10.48 -10.24
CA LYS A 111 -1.25 -9.68 -9.73
C LYS A 111 -1.64 -8.98 -8.42
N ALA A 112 -0.71 -8.98 -7.47
CA ALA A 112 -0.81 -8.18 -6.26
C ALA A 112 0.53 -7.54 -5.93
N ILE A 113 0.50 -6.29 -5.49
CA ILE A 113 1.67 -5.50 -5.13
C ILE A 113 1.55 -5.14 -3.66
N TYR A 114 2.53 -5.53 -2.85
CA TYR A 114 2.77 -4.86 -1.59
C TYR A 114 3.62 -3.62 -1.87
N TYR A 115 3.18 -2.45 -1.43
CA TYR A 115 3.89 -1.19 -1.54
C TYR A 115 4.11 -0.62 -0.15
N GLN A 116 5.29 -0.06 0.10
CA GLN A 116 5.61 0.57 1.36
C GLN A 116 6.46 1.83 1.15
N VAL A 117 6.20 2.84 1.97
CA VAL A 117 6.97 4.08 2.00
C VAL A 117 7.00 4.65 3.41
N SER A 118 8.12 5.27 3.78
CA SER A 118 8.28 6.02 5.01
C SER A 118 9.27 7.15 4.79
N ASP A 119 8.79 8.38 4.87
CA ASP A 119 9.62 9.59 4.90
C ASP A 119 10.42 9.70 6.20
N VAL A 120 9.81 9.31 7.33
CA VAL A 120 10.44 9.38 8.66
C VAL A 120 11.58 8.35 8.80
N CYS A 121 11.37 7.13 8.30
CA CYS A 121 12.38 6.08 8.35
C CYS A 121 13.21 6.01 7.05
N GLY A 122 12.95 6.85 6.07
CA GLY A 122 13.71 6.92 4.82
C GLY A 122 13.71 5.63 4.01
N TYR A 123 12.59 4.87 3.98
CA TYR A 123 12.49 3.66 3.16
C TYR A 123 11.38 3.73 2.11
N ILE A 124 11.58 3.02 1.01
CA ILE A 124 10.55 2.73 0.01
C ILE A 124 10.78 1.36 -0.60
N GLY A 125 9.71 0.70 -1.04
CA GLY A 125 9.86 -0.51 -1.82
C GLY A 125 8.54 -1.13 -2.20
N TYR A 126 8.65 -2.25 -2.91
CA TYR A 126 7.50 -3.03 -3.32
C TYR A 126 7.82 -4.52 -3.40
N HIS A 127 6.78 -5.34 -3.41
CA HIS A 127 6.85 -6.76 -3.72
C HIS A 127 5.70 -7.14 -4.65
N LEU A 128 6.02 -7.49 -5.89
CA LEU A 128 5.09 -7.97 -6.89
C LEU A 128 4.95 -9.50 -6.83
N TYR A 129 3.71 -9.94 -6.66
CA TYR A 129 3.29 -11.32 -6.82
C TYR A 129 2.39 -11.46 -8.03
N SER A 130 2.50 -12.60 -8.72
CA SER A 130 1.59 -13.00 -9.79
C SER A 130 1.29 -14.48 -9.61
N ASP A 131 0.02 -14.82 -9.39
CA ASP A 131 -0.44 -16.21 -9.20
C ASP A 131 0.45 -17.01 -8.23
N ARG A 132 0.56 -16.54 -6.98
CA ARG A 132 1.39 -17.08 -5.88
C ARG A 132 2.91 -16.96 -6.03
N GLU A 133 3.42 -16.49 -7.17
CA GLU A 133 4.87 -16.38 -7.37
C GLU A 133 5.40 -14.97 -7.10
N SER A 134 6.43 -14.89 -6.25
CA SER A 134 7.27 -13.68 -6.16
C SER A 134 7.94 -13.46 -7.52
N THR A 135 7.59 -12.33 -8.13
CA THR A 135 7.99 -11.98 -9.49
C THR A 135 9.08 -10.92 -9.48
N GLU A 136 8.92 -9.91 -8.63
CA GLU A 136 9.90 -8.85 -8.44
C GLU A 136 9.75 -8.23 -7.06
N THR A 137 10.85 -7.80 -6.45
CA THR A 137 10.85 -7.12 -5.17
C THR A 137 11.96 -6.09 -5.15
N LEU A 138 11.67 -4.94 -4.55
CA LEU A 138 12.62 -3.89 -4.25
C LEU A 138 12.42 -3.47 -2.80
N TYR A 139 13.51 -3.32 -2.08
CA TYR A 139 13.56 -2.61 -0.81
C TYR A 139 14.73 -1.64 -0.85
N TYR A 140 14.46 -0.38 -0.52
CA TYR A 140 15.46 0.67 -0.42
C TYR A 140 15.27 1.40 0.91
N GLU A 141 16.36 1.64 1.62
CA GLU A 141 16.41 2.37 2.88
C GLU A 141 17.65 3.26 2.92
N GLN A 142 17.45 4.56 3.13
CA GLN A 142 18.50 5.58 3.12
C GLN A 142 19.34 5.63 4.41
N LYS A 143 18.93 4.95 5.49
CA LYS A 143 19.74 4.79 6.71
C LYS A 143 19.54 3.41 7.30
N ASP A 144 20.59 2.59 7.40
CA ASP A 144 20.50 1.30 8.09
C ASP A 144 20.36 1.54 9.60
N PHE A 145 19.13 1.55 10.12
CA PHE A 145 18.87 1.61 11.55
C PHE A 145 19.25 0.31 12.28
N GLY A 146 19.56 -0.76 11.56
CA GLY A 146 19.95 -2.07 12.10
C GLY A 146 21.37 -2.13 12.66
N GLU A 147 22.29 -1.26 12.20
CA GLU A 147 23.67 -1.22 12.71
C GLU A 147 23.78 -0.65 14.13
N GLU A 148 22.88 0.26 14.54
CA GLU A 148 22.84 0.77 15.92
C GLU A 148 22.33 -0.30 16.92
N GLY A 149 21.70 -1.39 16.44
CA GLY A 149 21.11 -2.46 17.25
C GLY A 149 21.86 -3.80 17.27
N GLY A 150 22.99 -3.93 16.56
CA GLY A 150 23.86 -5.11 16.62
C GLY A 150 23.27 -6.43 16.08
N LYS A 151 22.23 -6.39 15.24
CA LYS A 151 21.65 -7.58 14.61
C LYS A 151 22.04 -7.66 13.13
N THR A 152 23.09 -8.41 12.85
CA THR A 152 23.46 -8.79 11.48
C THR A 152 22.49 -9.85 10.97
N TYR A 153 21.60 -9.47 10.06
CA TYR A 153 20.83 -10.44 9.27
C TYR A 153 21.78 -11.08 8.24
N SER A 154 21.69 -12.40 8.04
CA SER A 154 22.50 -13.10 7.05
C SER A 154 22.17 -12.61 5.65
N LEU A 155 23.15 -12.01 4.96
CA LEU A 155 22.99 -11.44 3.63
C LEU A 155 22.60 -12.52 2.61
N GLY A 156 21.47 -12.33 1.93
CA GLY A 156 21.17 -13.07 0.70
C GLY A 156 22.02 -12.56 -0.48
N GLU A 157 22.18 -13.39 -1.52
CA GLU A 157 23.01 -13.11 -2.73
C GLU A 157 22.62 -11.84 -3.53
N ASN A 158 21.62 -11.07 -3.11
CA ASN A 158 21.11 -9.88 -3.80
C ASN A 158 20.90 -8.66 -2.88
N GLU A 159 21.51 -8.67 -1.69
CA GLU A 159 21.48 -7.55 -0.76
C GLU A 159 22.74 -6.70 -0.90
N TYR A 160 22.56 -5.39 -1.15
CA TYR A 160 23.65 -4.43 -1.18
C TYR A 160 23.52 -3.49 0.02
N ARG A 161 24.45 -3.61 0.97
CA ARG A 161 24.60 -2.67 2.08
C ARG A 161 25.53 -1.52 1.66
N LEU A 162 25.06 -0.31 1.86
CA LEU A 162 25.84 0.92 1.75
C LEU A 162 26.42 1.27 3.13
N ALA A 163 27.41 2.15 3.17
CA ALA A 163 27.86 2.77 4.42
C ALA A 163 26.77 3.60 5.10
N ASP A 164 25.74 3.98 4.35
CA ASP A 164 24.62 4.80 4.78
C ASP A 164 23.26 4.12 4.58
N GLY A 165 23.09 2.88 4.13
CA GLY A 165 21.75 2.34 3.84
C GLY A 165 21.69 0.92 3.31
N ILE A 166 20.49 0.47 2.91
CA ILE A 166 20.26 -0.88 2.36
C ILE A 166 19.49 -0.79 1.05
N CYS A 167 19.94 -1.51 0.02
CA CYS A 167 19.17 -1.75 -1.19
C CYS A 167 19.15 -3.24 -1.52
N TYR A 168 17.95 -3.80 -1.67
CA TYR A 168 17.71 -5.18 -2.07
C TYR A 168 16.79 -5.21 -3.28
N PHE A 169 17.21 -5.90 -4.34
CA PHE A 169 16.41 -6.06 -5.55
C PHE A 169 16.50 -7.48 -6.07
N ARG A 170 15.36 -8.07 -6.41
CA ARG A 170 15.29 -9.37 -7.09
C ARG A 170 14.17 -9.31 -8.11
N SER A 171 14.45 -9.72 -9.35
CA SER A 171 13.45 -9.72 -10.42
C SER A 171 13.58 -10.93 -11.32
N LYS A 172 12.43 -11.49 -11.72
CA LYS A 172 12.30 -12.39 -12.88
C LYS A 172 12.02 -11.62 -14.17
N LEU A 173 11.65 -10.33 -14.06
CA LEU A 173 11.22 -9.48 -15.18
C LEU A 173 12.37 -8.68 -15.79
N ARG A 174 13.34 -8.28 -14.97
CA ARG A 174 14.42 -7.38 -15.35
C ARG A 174 15.78 -7.99 -14.99
N GLN A 175 16.75 -7.82 -15.88
CA GLN A 175 18.13 -8.26 -15.68
C GLN A 175 18.99 -7.06 -15.26
N ILE A 176 18.68 -6.51 -14.08
CA ILE A 176 19.39 -5.36 -13.49
C ILE A 176 19.82 -5.71 -12.07
N GLN A 177 20.90 -5.10 -11.60
CA GLN A 177 21.40 -5.28 -10.24
C GLN A 177 20.95 -4.12 -9.35
N ALA A 178 20.93 -4.33 -8.03
CA ALA A 178 20.61 -3.28 -7.06
C ALA A 178 21.53 -2.04 -7.19
N ASP A 179 22.81 -2.23 -7.55
CA ASP A 179 23.77 -1.13 -7.74
C ASP A 179 23.46 -0.28 -9.00
N ASP A 180 22.81 -0.86 -10.01
CA ASP A 180 22.41 -0.12 -11.22
C ASP A 180 21.24 0.83 -10.92
N ILE A 181 20.28 0.36 -10.09
CA ILE A 181 19.15 1.18 -9.61
C ILE A 181 19.68 2.41 -8.87
N ARG A 182 20.72 2.23 -8.05
CA ARG A 182 21.37 3.31 -7.30
C ARG A 182 22.06 4.34 -8.19
N LYS A 183 22.79 3.91 -9.23
CA LYS A 183 23.65 4.80 -10.03
C LYS A 183 22.87 5.60 -11.08
N GLY A 184 21.75 5.07 -11.55
CA GLY A 184 20.99 5.65 -12.67
C GLY A 184 19.79 6.50 -12.28
N TYR A 185 19.12 6.16 -11.16
CA TYR A 185 17.90 6.83 -10.73
C TYR A 185 18.20 7.77 -9.56
N ASN A 186 17.56 8.95 -9.52
CA ASN A 186 17.53 9.70 -8.28
C ASN A 186 16.68 8.89 -7.29
N PHE A 187 17.35 8.08 -6.47
CA PHE A 187 16.77 7.27 -5.39
C PHE A 187 15.88 6.09 -5.82
N GLY A 188 15.69 5.13 -4.89
CA GLY A 188 14.72 4.03 -5.04
C GLY A 188 13.27 4.51 -5.23
N TYR A 189 13.01 5.80 -5.04
CA TYR A 189 11.74 6.47 -5.31
C TYR A 189 11.39 6.45 -6.79
N ASP A 190 12.24 7.01 -7.66
CA ASP A 190 11.99 7.06 -9.11
C ASP A 190 11.79 5.66 -9.69
N PHE A 191 12.59 4.70 -9.25
CA PHE A 191 12.48 3.32 -9.71
C PHE A 191 11.15 2.67 -9.30
N THR A 192 10.70 2.93 -8.07
CA THR A 192 9.41 2.43 -7.57
C THR A 192 8.24 3.10 -8.30
N ASP A 193 8.35 4.39 -8.56
CA ASP A 193 7.35 5.17 -9.29
C ASP A 193 7.18 4.66 -10.73
N GLU A 194 8.30 4.49 -11.46
CA GLU A 194 8.30 3.92 -12.81
C GLU A 194 7.78 2.48 -12.82
N PHE A 195 8.16 1.65 -11.84
CA PHE A 195 7.60 0.31 -11.70
C PHE A 195 6.06 0.33 -11.58
N LEU A 196 5.50 1.19 -10.72
CA LEU A 196 4.05 1.31 -10.55
C LEU A 196 3.38 1.82 -11.83
N LYS A 197 4.00 2.76 -12.56
CA LYS A 197 3.51 3.21 -13.87
C LYS A 197 3.48 2.07 -14.89
N GLU A 198 4.53 1.27 -14.97
CA GLU A 198 4.58 0.08 -15.85
C GLU A 198 3.49 -0.95 -15.53
N GLN A 199 3.06 -1.05 -14.26
CA GLN A 199 1.96 -1.93 -13.85
C GLN A 199 0.57 -1.31 -14.07
N ASP A 200 0.47 -0.11 -14.66
CA ASP A 200 -0.78 0.66 -14.73
C ASP A 200 -1.40 0.84 -13.33
N ALA A 201 -0.55 0.94 -12.30
CA ALA A 201 -0.93 1.00 -10.91
C ALA A 201 -0.77 2.42 -10.35
N TYR A 202 -1.51 2.71 -9.28
CA TYR A 202 -1.49 4.00 -8.62
C TYR A 202 -1.53 3.83 -7.11
N ALA A 203 -0.51 4.37 -6.43
CA ALA A 203 -0.38 4.41 -4.99
C ALA A 203 -0.75 5.82 -4.48
N PRO A 204 -1.99 6.02 -4.00
CA PRO A 204 -2.47 7.33 -3.58
C PRO A 204 -1.88 7.72 -2.23
N SER A 205 -1.65 9.02 -2.02
CA SER A 205 -1.22 9.55 -0.72
C SER A 205 -2.42 9.92 0.15
N ILE A 206 -3.10 8.90 0.71
CA ILE A 206 -4.22 9.09 1.65
C ILE A 206 -3.75 8.91 3.09
N SER A 207 -3.78 10.00 3.85
CA SER A 207 -3.55 9.99 5.29
C SER A 207 -4.87 9.87 6.05
N TRP A 208 -4.92 9.02 7.07
CA TRP A 208 -6.08 8.88 7.95
C TRP A 208 -5.82 9.58 9.28
N PHE A 209 -6.83 10.30 9.79
CA PHE A 209 -6.75 10.87 11.12
C PHE A 209 -6.62 9.73 12.15
N ARG A 210 -5.62 9.85 12.99
CA ARG A 210 -5.42 9.02 14.18
C ARG A 210 -6.22 9.69 15.31
N ASP A 211 -6.64 8.94 16.33
CA ASP A 211 -7.43 9.41 17.50
C ASP A 211 -8.93 9.07 17.48
N PHE A 212 -9.32 7.95 16.87
CA PHE A 212 -10.67 7.42 17.03
C PHE A 212 -10.73 6.32 18.10
N GLU A 213 -11.89 6.21 18.75
CA GLU A 213 -12.17 5.19 19.75
C GLU A 213 -13.08 4.08 19.21
N ILE A 214 -13.00 2.90 19.83
CA ILE A 214 -13.93 1.81 19.53
C ILE A 214 -15.33 2.32 19.89
N ASP A 215 -16.31 1.91 19.11
CA ASP A 215 -17.70 2.33 19.16
C ASP A 215 -17.99 3.77 18.72
N GLN A 216 -16.97 4.55 18.35
CA GLN A 216 -17.18 5.88 17.79
C GLN A 216 -17.86 5.81 16.42
N ILE A 217 -18.79 6.75 16.18
CA ILE A 217 -19.41 6.96 14.87
C ILE A 217 -18.64 8.03 14.11
N VAL A 218 -18.19 7.67 12.91
CA VAL A 218 -17.40 8.53 12.02
C VAL A 218 -18.04 8.57 10.63
N THR A 219 -17.79 9.64 9.87
CA THR A 219 -18.20 9.72 8.46
C THR A 219 -17.00 9.40 7.58
N VAL A 220 -17.08 8.36 6.76
CA VAL A 220 -15.96 7.97 5.90
C VAL A 220 -15.86 8.93 4.74
N TRP A 221 -14.86 9.80 4.78
CA TRP A 221 -14.59 10.78 3.73
C TRP A 221 -13.10 11.11 3.76
N VAL A 222 -12.48 11.09 2.57
CA VAL A 222 -11.15 11.61 2.29
C VAL A 222 -11.24 13.02 1.67
N SER A 223 -10.74 14.04 2.35
CA SER A 223 -10.64 15.39 1.80
C SER A 223 -9.75 15.40 0.55
N GLY A 224 -10.21 16.03 -0.54
CA GLY A 224 -9.50 16.04 -1.83
C GLY A 224 -9.96 14.94 -2.81
N LEU A 225 -10.86 14.05 -2.39
CA LEU A 225 -11.53 13.09 -3.27
C LEU A 225 -13.03 13.38 -3.33
N GLU A 226 -13.61 13.26 -4.52
CA GLU A 226 -15.04 13.28 -4.77
C GLU A 226 -15.60 11.85 -4.83
N ARG A 227 -16.92 11.67 -4.64
CA ARG A 227 -17.54 10.34 -4.75
C ARG A 227 -17.37 9.75 -6.14
N THR A 228 -17.33 10.60 -7.17
CA THR A 228 -17.16 10.26 -8.58
C THR A 228 -15.79 9.68 -8.90
N ASP A 229 -14.76 10.01 -8.11
CA ASP A 229 -13.41 9.46 -8.30
C ASP A 229 -13.33 7.97 -7.93
N LEU A 230 -14.18 7.56 -6.99
CA LEU A 230 -14.24 6.20 -6.47
C LEU A 230 -15.27 5.39 -7.24
N GLU A 231 -14.91 4.17 -7.62
CA GLU A 231 -15.91 3.15 -7.91
C GLU A 231 -16.65 2.80 -6.61
N ARG A 232 -15.88 2.43 -5.58
CA ARG A 232 -16.40 2.02 -4.27
C ARG A 232 -15.33 2.10 -3.20
N MET A 233 -15.77 2.29 -1.95
CA MET A 233 -14.94 2.16 -0.76
C MET A 233 -15.68 1.31 0.27
N ASP A 234 -15.04 0.28 0.78
CA ASP A 234 -15.56 -0.65 1.77
C ASP A 234 -14.75 -0.54 3.06
N TYR A 235 -15.39 -0.87 4.18
CA TYR A 235 -14.76 -0.97 5.49
C TYR A 235 -14.83 -2.42 5.98
N MET A 236 -13.71 -2.95 6.42
CA MET A 236 -13.61 -4.30 6.98
C MET A 236 -13.04 -4.28 8.39
N THR A 237 -13.56 -5.14 9.26
CA THR A 237 -12.88 -5.50 10.51
C THR A 237 -12.37 -6.92 10.41
N LEU A 238 -11.10 -7.10 10.78
CA LEU A 238 -10.47 -8.41 10.83
C LEU A 238 -10.87 -9.15 12.11
N ILE A 239 -10.75 -10.49 12.09
CA ILE A 239 -10.92 -11.35 13.27
C ILE A 239 -9.78 -11.16 14.26
#